data_AF-A0A367IIJ9-F1
#
_entry.id   AF-A0A367IIJ9-F1
#
_cell.length_a   1.000
_cell.length_b   1.000
_cell.length_c   1.000
_cell.angle_alpha   90.00
_cell.angle_beta   90.00
_cell.angle_gamma   90.00
#
_symmetry.space_group_name_H-M   'P 1'
#
loop_
_entity.id
_entity.type
_entity.pdbx_description
1 polymer ?
#
loop_
_entity_poly.entity_id
_entity_poly.type
_entity_poly.pdbx_seq_one_letter_code
_entity_poly.pdbx_strand_id
1 'polypeptide(L)'
;AKYPIVKVRSDSSKAQLYSISNLKHKVTILNEIDSEIPDFIYIDELEYTDPVQPPDPDFLPGCSCKSKCRDGCHDGAAYDVNGCLIIDQGTAIYECNQACECDASKCNNRVVQKGRQIPLQVFKTPNKGWGVRSMSHIRKGSFVEEYIGEVITVEEGDTRGLIYDKLGCSYLFDMDFAQSELPTKHVIDSYALGNVSRFFNHSCSPNLEVYAVFYDSADNQMHRLAFFAKRDIQKNEELCFDYNGRTDVASQKDIVGAARYSCRCQASKCRKWIYQ
;
A
#
# COMPACT_ATOMS: atom_id res chain seq x y z
N ALA A 1 8.08 -24.50 -4.04
CA ALA A 1 7.08 -24.83 -3.01
C ALA A 1 5.77 -24.16 -3.42
N LYS A 2 4.61 -24.79 -3.20
CA LYS A 2 3.28 -24.27 -3.59
C LYS A 2 2.99 -22.88 -2.98
N TYR A 3 3.76 -22.51 -1.94
CA TYR A 3 3.75 -21.23 -1.26
C TYR A 3 5.18 -20.74 -1.04
N PRO A 4 5.48 -19.44 -1.21
CA PRO A 4 6.82 -18.87 -1.03
C PRO A 4 7.23 -18.71 0.45
N ILE A 5 6.45 -19.26 1.38
CA ILE A 5 6.68 -19.16 2.82
C ILE A 5 7.61 -20.28 3.26
N VAL A 6 8.81 -19.90 3.69
CA VAL A 6 9.85 -20.82 4.15
C VAL A 6 10.02 -20.67 5.65
N LYS A 7 9.92 -21.78 6.40
CA LYS A 7 10.14 -21.80 7.85
C LYS A 7 11.62 -21.54 8.16
N VAL A 8 11.90 -20.56 9.01
CA VAL A 8 13.27 -20.12 9.33
C VAL A 8 13.74 -20.71 10.67
N ARG A 9 12.87 -20.73 11.69
CA ARG A 9 13.14 -21.35 13.00
C ARG A 9 11.85 -21.92 13.62
N SER A 10 11.99 -23.02 14.35
CA SER A 10 11.07 -23.40 15.43
C SER A 10 11.86 -23.52 16.70
N ASP A 11 11.77 -22.53 17.58
CA ASP A 11 12.17 -22.76 18.96
C ASP A 11 11.12 -23.66 19.64
N SER A 12 11.48 -24.25 20.77
CA SER A 12 10.57 -25.02 21.64
C SER A 12 9.43 -24.16 22.24
N SER A 13 9.48 -22.83 22.04
CA SER A 13 8.38 -21.89 22.25
C SER A 13 7.37 -21.96 21.10
N LYS A 14 6.08 -21.71 21.38
CA LYS A 14 4.99 -21.66 20.38
C LYS A 14 5.22 -20.68 19.19
N ALA A 15 6.26 -19.85 19.24
CA ALA A 15 6.62 -18.90 18.20
C ALA A 15 7.12 -19.59 16.92
N GLN A 16 6.45 -19.31 15.80
CA GLN A 16 6.84 -19.81 14.47
C GLN A 16 7.32 -18.63 13.60
N LEU A 17 8.57 -18.72 13.12
CA LEU A 17 9.16 -17.70 12.26
C LEU A 17 9.31 -18.22 10.83
N TYR A 18 8.78 -17.46 9.88
CA TYR A 18 8.88 -17.73 8.45
C TYR A 18 9.49 -16.54 7.71
N SER A 19 9.96 -16.77 6.49
CA SER A 19 10.36 -15.76 5.52
C SER A 19 9.68 -15.99 4.20
N ILE A 20 9.40 -14.91 3.49
CA ILE A 20 8.82 -14.94 2.15
C ILE A 20 9.98 -14.89 1.14
N SER A 21 10.12 -15.92 0.31
CA SER A 21 11.32 -16.10 -0.54
C SER A 21 11.22 -15.48 -1.92
N ASN A 22 10.03 -15.14 -2.40
CA ASN A 22 9.80 -14.67 -3.77
C ASN A 22 9.68 -13.15 -3.89
N LEU A 23 9.64 -12.41 -2.78
CA LEU A 23 9.61 -10.95 -2.79
C LEU A 23 11.02 -10.39 -2.96
N LYS A 24 11.18 -9.35 -3.79
CA LYS A 24 12.45 -8.62 -4.01
C LYS A 24 13.11 -8.20 -2.69
N HIS A 25 12.28 -7.75 -1.74
CA HIS A 25 12.73 -7.34 -0.43
C HIS A 25 12.25 -8.32 0.65
N LYS A 26 13.16 -8.67 1.56
CA LYS A 26 12.89 -9.65 2.62
C LYS A 26 11.72 -9.21 3.51
N VAL A 27 10.82 -10.16 3.75
CA VAL A 27 9.72 -10.07 4.73
C VAL A 27 9.81 -11.29 5.63
N THR A 28 9.54 -11.08 6.92
CA THR A 28 9.36 -12.19 7.87
C THR A 28 7.91 -12.29 8.34
N ILE A 29 7.48 -13.48 8.72
CA ILE A 29 6.18 -13.74 9.34
C ILE A 29 6.43 -14.34 10.72
N LEU A 30 5.84 -13.76 11.76
CA LEU A 30 5.92 -14.25 13.12
C LEU A 30 4.51 -14.52 13.67
N ASN A 31 4.27 -15.75 14.09
CA ASN A 31 3.05 -16.11 14.82
C ASN A 31 3.40 -16.69 16.18
N GLU A 32 2.94 -16.04 17.25
CA GLU A 32 3.13 -16.45 18.65
C GLU A 32 1.80 -16.79 19.34
N ILE A 33 0.68 -16.69 18.62
CA ILE A 33 -0.68 -16.75 19.17
C ILE A 33 -1.34 -18.08 18.83
N ASP A 34 -1.29 -18.47 17.55
CA ASP A 34 -1.91 -19.67 17.02
C ASP A 34 -1.01 -20.36 15.97
N SER A 35 -1.55 -21.32 15.22
CA SER A 35 -0.83 -22.07 14.19
C SER A 35 -1.15 -21.63 12.76
N GLU A 36 -1.88 -20.53 12.58
CA GLU A 36 -2.26 -20.05 11.26
C GLU A 36 -1.05 -19.43 10.53
N ILE A 37 -1.12 -19.48 9.20
CA ILE A 37 -0.18 -18.83 8.29
C ILE A 37 -1.03 -18.13 7.22
N PRO A 38 -0.67 -16.92 6.75
CA PRO A 38 -1.41 -16.29 5.68
C PRO A 38 -1.35 -17.11 4.38
N ASP A 39 -2.50 -17.38 3.79
CA ASP A 39 -2.66 -18.21 2.58
C ASP A 39 -3.14 -17.37 1.40
N PHE A 40 -2.19 -16.81 0.64
CA PHE A 40 -2.41 -16.09 -0.62
C PHE A 40 -1.09 -16.04 -1.41
N ILE A 41 -1.13 -15.54 -2.65
CA ILE A 41 0.03 -15.48 -3.52
C ILE A 41 0.71 -14.10 -3.38
N TYR A 42 1.98 -14.12 -2.95
CA TYR A 42 2.79 -12.92 -2.84
C TYR A 42 3.33 -12.47 -4.19
N ILE A 43 3.13 -11.21 -4.55
CA ILE A 43 3.64 -10.56 -5.77
C ILE A 43 4.27 -9.20 -5.42
N ASP A 44 5.22 -8.73 -6.24
CA ASP A 44 5.92 -7.44 -6.05
C ASP A 44 5.39 -6.32 -6.97
N GLU A 45 4.60 -6.66 -7.98
CA GLU A 45 4.11 -5.72 -9.00
C GLU A 45 2.60 -5.91 -9.20
N LEU A 46 1.91 -4.87 -9.69
CA LEU A 46 0.50 -4.96 -10.04
C LEU A 46 0.27 -6.00 -11.14
N GLU A 47 -0.82 -6.76 -11.03
CA GLU A 47 -1.26 -7.72 -12.04
C GLU A 47 -2.54 -7.21 -12.70
N TYR A 48 -2.52 -6.97 -14.01
CA TYR A 48 -3.65 -6.40 -14.74
C TYR A 48 -4.52 -7.52 -15.31
N THR A 49 -5.79 -7.53 -14.95
CA THR A 49 -6.74 -8.58 -15.34
C THR A 49 -7.71 -8.06 -16.41
N ASP A 50 -7.95 -8.87 -17.45
CA ASP A 50 -8.87 -8.54 -18.54
C ASP A 50 -10.24 -8.05 -18.00
N PRO A 51 -10.79 -6.94 -18.51
CA PRO A 51 -10.36 -6.18 -19.69
C PRO A 51 -9.29 -5.11 -19.43
N VAL A 52 -8.82 -4.94 -18.19
CA VAL A 52 -7.87 -3.89 -17.83
C VAL A 52 -6.50 -4.20 -18.42
N GLN A 53 -5.94 -3.24 -19.15
CA GLN A 53 -4.61 -3.34 -19.74
C GLN A 53 -3.58 -2.57 -18.92
N PRO A 54 -2.31 -3.02 -18.88
CA PRO A 54 -1.24 -2.24 -18.29
C PRO A 54 -1.05 -0.90 -19.02
N PRO A 55 -0.57 0.14 -18.32
CA PRO A 55 -0.20 1.40 -18.95
C PRO A 55 0.80 1.21 -20.10
N ASP A 56 0.59 1.93 -21.20
CA ASP A 56 1.48 1.87 -22.36
C ASP A 56 2.73 2.76 -22.12
N PRO A 57 3.93 2.16 -22.09
CA PRO A 57 5.18 2.88 -21.81
C PRO A 57 5.52 3.94 -22.86
N ASP A 58 4.99 3.86 -24.07
CA ASP A 58 5.30 4.81 -25.17
C ASP A 58 4.68 6.19 -24.93
N PHE A 59 3.69 6.30 -24.03
CA PHE A 59 3.03 7.56 -23.68
C PHE A 59 3.64 8.26 -22.46
N LEU A 60 4.71 7.71 -21.88
CA LEU A 60 5.33 8.27 -20.68
C LEU A 60 5.97 9.64 -20.94
N PRO A 61 5.60 10.69 -20.19
CA PRO A 61 6.26 11.97 -20.30
C PRO A 61 7.66 11.90 -19.67
N GLY A 62 8.67 12.35 -20.42
CA GLY A 62 10.05 12.45 -19.96
C GLY A 62 10.43 13.86 -19.48
N CYS A 63 11.50 13.96 -18.68
CA CYS A 63 12.15 15.23 -18.36
C CYS A 63 13.48 15.39 -19.13
N SER A 64 13.91 16.63 -19.39
CA SER A 64 15.22 16.93 -20.01
C SER A 64 16.34 17.25 -18.99
N CYS A 65 16.14 16.92 -17.71
CA CYS A 65 17.12 17.16 -16.66
C CYS A 65 18.35 16.26 -16.83
N LYS A 66 19.56 16.80 -16.90
CA LYS A 66 20.78 16.03 -17.24
C LYS A 66 21.44 15.26 -16.09
N SER A 67 21.11 15.53 -14.83
CA SER A 67 21.74 14.84 -13.68
C SER A 67 20.73 14.54 -12.57
N LYS A 68 20.57 15.44 -11.61
CA LYS A 68 19.58 15.32 -10.53
C LYS A 68 18.37 16.20 -10.84
N CYS A 69 17.18 15.62 -10.82
CA CYS A 69 15.95 16.39 -10.84
C CYS A 69 15.78 17.14 -9.51
N ARG A 70 15.39 18.41 -9.59
CA ARG A 70 15.05 19.32 -8.49
C ARG A 70 13.81 20.12 -8.89
N ASP A 71 13.53 21.22 -8.19
CA ASP A 71 12.45 22.17 -8.45
C ASP A 71 12.17 22.35 -9.96
N GLY A 72 10.92 22.11 -10.36
CA GLY A 72 10.45 22.25 -11.75
C GLY A 72 10.58 21.01 -12.65
N CYS A 73 11.03 19.85 -12.15
CA CYS A 73 10.94 18.59 -12.88
C CYS A 73 9.56 17.94 -12.69
N HIS A 74 8.86 17.60 -13.79
CA HIS A 74 7.45 17.22 -13.76
C HIS A 74 6.61 18.29 -13.03
N ASP A 75 5.87 17.93 -11.99
CA ASP A 75 5.00 18.84 -11.23
C ASP A 75 5.67 19.38 -9.95
N GLY A 76 6.99 19.24 -9.82
CA GLY A 76 7.78 19.74 -8.70
C GLY A 76 8.48 18.67 -7.89
N ALA A 77 9.15 19.08 -6.81
CA ALA A 77 9.90 18.19 -5.94
C ALA A 77 8.99 17.58 -4.86
N ALA A 78 8.62 16.30 -5.03
CA ALA A 78 7.87 15.57 -4.00
C ALA A 78 8.73 15.18 -2.78
N TYR A 79 10.06 15.10 -2.96
CA TYR A 79 11.00 14.54 -1.99
C TYR A 79 12.13 15.50 -1.62
N ASP A 80 12.58 15.42 -0.37
CA ASP A 80 13.82 16.03 0.09
C ASP A 80 15.06 15.25 -0.38
N VAL A 81 16.25 15.71 0.03
CA VAL A 81 17.53 15.06 -0.29
C VAL A 81 17.69 13.65 0.30
N ASN A 82 16.88 13.29 1.30
CA ASN A 82 16.87 11.98 1.94
C ASN A 82 15.81 11.03 1.35
N GLY A 83 15.04 11.48 0.35
CA GLY A 83 13.92 10.72 -0.21
C GLY A 83 12.67 10.73 0.68
N CYS A 84 12.56 11.67 1.61
CA CYS A 84 11.37 11.85 2.45
C CYS A 84 10.40 12.85 1.79
N LEU A 85 9.10 12.57 1.86
CA LEU A 85 8.07 13.47 1.33
C LEU A 85 8.09 14.85 2.01
N ILE A 86 7.92 15.88 1.18
CA ILE A 86 7.79 17.29 1.59
C ILE A 86 6.49 17.95 1.12
N ILE A 87 5.64 17.21 0.42
CA ILE A 87 4.32 17.64 -0.03
C ILE A 87 3.23 17.22 0.97
N ASP A 88 2.09 17.90 0.92
CA ASP A 88 0.94 17.60 1.75
C ASP A 88 0.10 16.43 1.18
N GLN A 89 -0.62 15.75 2.06
CA GLN A 89 -1.54 14.68 1.66
C GLN A 89 -2.57 15.20 0.65
N GLY A 90 -2.79 14.43 -0.41
CA GLY A 90 -3.72 14.77 -1.48
C GLY A 90 -3.07 15.36 -2.73
N THR A 91 -1.81 15.79 -2.63
CA THR A 91 -1.00 16.11 -3.82
C THR A 91 -0.47 14.81 -4.44
N ALA A 92 -0.75 14.60 -5.73
CA ALA A 92 -0.20 13.47 -6.48
C ALA A 92 1.32 13.59 -6.64
N ILE A 93 2.01 12.46 -6.71
CA ILE A 93 3.45 12.40 -6.90
C ILE A 93 3.76 11.95 -8.33
N TYR A 94 4.54 12.75 -9.06
CA TYR A 94 5.01 12.42 -10.40
C TYR A 94 6.51 12.14 -10.37
N GLU A 95 6.90 10.86 -10.35
CA GLU A 95 8.30 10.47 -10.39
C GLU A 95 8.86 10.49 -11.82
N CYS A 96 10.17 10.60 -11.93
CA CYS A 96 10.86 10.39 -13.20
C CYS A 96 10.76 8.91 -13.62
N ASN A 97 10.71 8.67 -14.92
CA ASN A 97 10.50 7.35 -15.50
C ASN A 97 11.54 7.04 -16.59
N GLN A 98 11.36 5.97 -17.36
CA GLN A 98 12.31 5.57 -18.40
C GLN A 98 12.44 6.56 -19.56
N ALA A 99 11.45 7.43 -19.80
CA ALA A 99 11.51 8.48 -20.81
C ALA A 99 12.31 9.73 -20.34
N CYS A 100 12.69 9.80 -19.07
CA CYS A 100 13.46 10.91 -18.51
C CYS A 100 14.97 10.79 -18.83
N GLU A 101 15.60 11.90 -19.19
CA GLU A 101 17.05 11.98 -19.46
C GLU A 101 17.92 12.05 -18.17
N CYS A 102 17.31 12.07 -17.00
CA CYS A 102 18.04 12.14 -15.73
C CYS A 102 18.77 10.84 -15.41
N ASP A 103 19.89 10.94 -14.68
CA ASP A 103 20.64 9.78 -14.24
C ASP A 103 19.80 9.00 -13.21
N ALA A 104 19.26 7.84 -13.61
CA ALA A 104 18.37 7.03 -12.79
C ALA A 104 18.98 6.64 -11.43
N SER A 105 20.31 6.50 -11.35
CA SER A 105 21.01 6.15 -10.11
C SER A 105 21.16 7.34 -9.15
N LYS A 106 21.12 8.58 -9.66
CA LYS A 106 21.34 9.81 -8.89
C LYS A 106 20.09 10.66 -8.73
N CYS A 107 19.03 10.38 -9.48
CA CYS A 107 17.78 11.12 -9.42
C CYS A 107 17.08 10.86 -8.08
N ASN A 108 16.74 11.97 -7.41
CA ASN A 108 15.98 11.94 -6.15
C ASN A 108 14.49 11.72 -6.39
N ASN A 109 13.98 11.96 -7.61
CA ASN A 109 12.58 11.81 -7.97
C ASN A 109 12.28 10.39 -8.52
N ARG A 110 12.73 9.37 -7.79
CA ARG A 110 12.58 7.93 -8.11
C ARG A 110 12.61 7.12 -6.81
N VAL A 111 11.78 7.47 -5.83
CA VAL A 111 11.77 6.86 -4.49
C VAL A 111 10.93 5.59 -4.48
N VAL A 112 9.69 5.67 -4.95
CA VAL A 112 8.71 4.57 -4.90
C VAL A 112 9.12 3.45 -5.85
N GLN A 113 9.47 3.77 -7.10
CA GLN A 113 9.90 2.78 -8.10
C GLN A 113 11.19 2.02 -7.73
N LYS A 114 11.95 2.48 -6.71
CA LYS A 114 13.12 1.76 -6.19
C LYS A 114 12.73 0.62 -5.22
N GLY A 115 11.44 0.49 -4.90
CA GLY A 115 10.92 -0.51 -4.00
C GLY A 115 11.26 -0.26 -2.54
N ARG A 116 10.62 -1.04 -1.67
CA ARG A 116 10.73 -0.93 -0.22
C ARG A 116 12.17 -1.11 0.29
N GLN A 117 12.67 -0.13 1.04
CA GLN A 117 14.00 -0.21 1.68
C GLN A 117 13.94 -0.63 3.16
N ILE A 118 12.73 -0.83 3.71
CA ILE A 118 12.49 -1.04 5.14
C ILE A 118 12.20 -2.53 5.42
N PRO A 119 12.84 -3.15 6.42
CA PRO A 119 12.52 -4.52 6.81
C PRO A 119 11.18 -4.55 7.55
N LEU A 120 10.23 -5.34 7.03
CA LEU A 120 8.90 -5.51 7.60
C LEU A 120 8.71 -6.91 8.16
N GLN A 121 7.83 -7.01 9.15
CA GLN A 121 7.37 -8.28 9.70
C GLN A 121 5.85 -8.32 9.77
N VAL A 122 5.28 -9.32 9.10
CA VAL A 122 3.90 -9.72 9.30
C VAL A 122 3.81 -10.44 10.64
N PHE A 123 2.86 -10.07 11.50
CA PHE A 123 2.70 -10.69 12.79
C PHE A 123 1.23 -10.91 13.13
N LYS A 124 0.94 -11.96 13.90
CA LYS A 124 -0.42 -12.20 14.40
C LYS A 124 -0.73 -11.22 15.52
N THR A 125 -1.79 -10.43 15.35
CA THR A 125 -2.26 -9.50 16.38
C THR A 125 -3.23 -10.22 17.34
N PRO A 126 -3.41 -9.72 18.58
CA PRO A 126 -4.33 -10.35 19.53
C PRO A 126 -5.81 -10.34 19.09
N ASN A 127 -6.23 -9.34 18.30
CA ASN A 127 -7.66 -9.09 18.09
C ASN A 127 -8.06 -8.49 16.72
N LYS A 128 -7.11 -8.32 15.78
CA LYS A 128 -7.34 -7.77 14.44
C LYS A 128 -6.98 -8.74 13.30
N GLY A 129 -6.57 -9.97 13.63
CA GLY A 129 -6.02 -10.91 12.66
C GLY A 129 -4.53 -10.66 12.43
N TRP A 130 -4.08 -10.64 11.18
CA TRP A 130 -2.69 -10.32 10.84
C TRP A 130 -2.47 -8.80 10.82
N GLY A 131 -1.24 -8.39 11.14
CA GLY A 131 -0.79 -7.01 11.06
C GLY A 131 0.63 -6.95 10.52
N VAL A 132 1.12 -5.75 10.22
CA VAL A 132 2.53 -5.54 9.86
C VAL A 132 3.16 -4.59 10.85
N ARG A 133 4.41 -4.87 11.24
CA ARG A 133 5.22 -3.94 12.03
C ARG A 133 6.56 -3.67 11.36
N SER A 134 7.11 -2.49 11.62
CA SER A 134 8.45 -2.15 11.17
C SER A 134 9.51 -2.85 12.02
N MET A 135 10.57 -3.36 11.40
CA MET A 135 11.72 -3.94 12.11
C MET A 135 12.87 -2.94 12.33
N SER A 136 12.66 -1.68 11.92
CA SER A 136 13.58 -0.55 12.12
C SER A 136 12.81 0.74 12.42
N HIS A 137 13.51 1.79 12.86
CA HIS A 137 12.94 3.13 12.90
C HIS A 137 12.63 3.63 11.48
N ILE A 138 11.49 4.30 11.28
CA ILE A 138 11.10 4.94 10.02
C ILE A 138 10.93 6.43 10.28
N ARG A 139 11.63 7.28 9.52
CA ARG A 139 11.48 8.74 9.61
C ARG A 139 10.18 9.18 8.95
N LYS A 140 9.53 10.22 9.48
CA LYS A 140 8.43 10.91 8.81
C LYS A 140 8.76 11.18 7.34
N GLY A 141 7.79 10.94 6.45
CA GLY A 141 7.90 11.13 5.01
C GLY A 141 8.62 10.00 4.28
N SER A 142 9.17 8.99 4.96
CA SER A 142 9.81 7.86 4.27
C SER A 142 8.77 6.99 3.57
N PHE A 143 9.09 6.54 2.34
CA PHE A 143 8.32 5.50 1.64
C PHE A 143 8.39 4.18 2.40
N VAL A 144 7.25 3.50 2.53
CA VAL A 144 7.11 2.25 3.29
C VAL A 144 6.83 1.05 2.39
N GLU A 145 5.78 1.11 1.58
CA GLU A 145 5.34 0.01 0.72
C GLU A 145 4.29 0.50 -0.28
N GLU A 146 4.09 -0.19 -1.39
CA GLU A 146 2.95 0.01 -2.29
C GLU A 146 1.77 -0.91 -1.96
N TYR A 147 0.53 -0.50 -2.25
CA TYR A 147 -0.59 -1.43 -2.26
C TYR A 147 -0.61 -2.20 -3.59
N ILE A 148 -0.38 -3.52 -3.52
CA ILE A 148 -0.20 -4.38 -4.68
C ILE A 148 -1.26 -5.48 -4.68
N GLY A 149 -1.84 -5.74 -5.85
CA GLY A 149 -2.81 -6.80 -6.09
C GLY A 149 -3.20 -6.87 -7.57
N GLU A 150 -4.35 -7.46 -7.84
CA GLU A 150 -4.98 -7.47 -9.15
C GLU A 150 -5.62 -6.11 -9.43
N VAL A 151 -5.33 -5.50 -10.59
CA VAL A 151 -6.03 -4.31 -11.07
C VAL A 151 -7.22 -4.77 -11.89
N ILE A 152 -8.43 -4.47 -11.39
CA ILE A 152 -9.71 -4.83 -11.99
C ILE A 152 -10.57 -3.58 -12.18
N THR A 153 -11.67 -3.70 -12.94
CA THR A 153 -12.65 -2.63 -13.07
C THR A 153 -13.43 -2.45 -11.76
N VAL A 154 -13.95 -1.25 -11.51
CA VAL A 154 -14.85 -1.00 -10.36
C VAL A 154 -16.06 -1.93 -10.38
N GLU A 155 -16.64 -2.22 -11.56
CA GLU A 155 -17.78 -3.13 -11.69
C GLU A 155 -17.48 -4.57 -11.23
N GLU A 156 -16.31 -5.10 -11.59
CA GLU A 156 -15.84 -6.41 -11.12
C GLU A 156 -15.54 -6.35 -9.61
N GLY A 157 -14.92 -5.26 -9.14
CA GLY A 157 -14.69 -4.99 -7.72
C GLY A 157 -15.97 -5.02 -6.89
N ASP A 158 -17.02 -4.32 -7.33
CA ASP A 158 -18.33 -4.31 -6.68
C ASP A 158 -18.93 -5.73 -6.62
N THR A 159 -18.82 -6.48 -7.72
CA THR A 159 -19.31 -7.87 -7.80
C THR A 159 -18.59 -8.78 -6.80
N ARG A 160 -17.25 -8.68 -6.71
CA ARG A 160 -16.44 -9.42 -5.72
C ARG A 160 -16.71 -8.95 -4.29
N GLY A 161 -16.89 -7.65 -4.09
CA GLY A 161 -17.18 -7.01 -2.81
C GLY A 161 -18.41 -7.60 -2.12
N LEU A 162 -19.47 -7.89 -2.88
CA LEU A 162 -20.68 -8.55 -2.36
C LEU A 162 -20.41 -9.93 -1.72
N ILE A 163 -19.36 -10.62 -2.17
CA ILE A 163 -18.91 -11.89 -1.61
C ILE A 163 -17.98 -11.63 -0.42
N TYR A 164 -17.02 -10.71 -0.57
CA TYR A 164 -16.04 -10.39 0.47
C TYR A 164 -16.67 -9.82 1.74
N ASP A 165 -17.73 -9.02 1.63
CA ASP A 165 -18.47 -8.50 2.78
C ASP A 165 -19.14 -9.61 3.58
N LYS A 166 -19.67 -10.63 2.91
CA LYS A 166 -20.26 -11.81 3.58
C LYS A 166 -19.20 -12.65 4.29
N LEU A 167 -17.99 -12.68 3.75
CA LEU A 167 -16.86 -13.44 4.30
C LEU A 167 -16.03 -12.62 5.32
N GLY A 168 -16.22 -11.30 5.37
CA GLY A 168 -15.43 -10.40 6.21
C GLY A 168 -13.97 -10.27 5.77
N CYS A 169 -13.70 -10.33 4.47
CA CYS A 169 -12.36 -10.39 3.90
C CYS A 169 -12.17 -9.44 2.71
N SER A 170 -12.65 -8.21 2.80
CA SER A 170 -12.47 -7.22 1.73
C SER A 170 -11.04 -6.65 1.75
N TYR A 171 -10.38 -6.72 0.59
CA TYR A 171 -9.04 -6.17 0.33
C TYR A 171 -9.05 -5.28 -0.93
N LEU A 172 -10.22 -4.73 -1.26
CA LEU A 172 -10.41 -3.81 -2.37
C LEU A 172 -9.92 -2.42 -1.97
N PHE A 173 -9.12 -1.80 -2.85
CA PHE A 173 -8.62 -0.45 -2.68
C PHE A 173 -8.79 0.35 -3.98
N ASP A 174 -9.72 1.29 -3.96
CA ASP A 174 -10.01 2.16 -5.10
C ASP A 174 -8.81 3.02 -5.50
N MET A 175 -8.55 3.12 -6.80
CA MET A 175 -7.51 3.98 -7.35
C MET A 175 -8.06 5.39 -7.53
N ASP A 176 -8.32 6.07 -6.41
CA ASP A 176 -9.06 7.33 -6.34
C ASP A 176 -8.29 8.47 -5.63
N PHE A 177 -7.02 8.26 -5.32
CA PHE A 177 -6.17 9.18 -4.55
C PHE A 177 -5.57 10.32 -5.38
N ALA A 178 -5.66 10.25 -6.71
CA ALA A 178 -5.19 11.31 -7.60
C ALA A 178 -6.11 12.55 -7.66
N GLN A 179 -7.20 12.57 -6.87
CA GLN A 179 -8.17 13.68 -6.80
C GLN A 179 -8.63 14.18 -8.18
N SER A 180 -8.96 13.24 -9.04
CA SER A 180 -9.50 13.52 -10.37
C SER A 180 -11.00 13.85 -10.28
N GLU A 181 -11.45 14.86 -11.03
CA GLU A 181 -12.88 15.16 -11.22
C GLU A 181 -13.63 14.03 -11.96
N LEU A 182 -12.90 13.12 -12.60
CA LEU A 182 -13.45 11.94 -13.27
C LEU A 182 -13.67 10.80 -12.27
N PRO A 183 -14.75 10.01 -12.45
CA PRO A 183 -15.01 8.85 -11.62
C PRO A 183 -13.90 7.80 -11.75
N THR A 184 -13.56 7.16 -10.62
CA THR A 184 -12.63 6.05 -10.55
C THR A 184 -13.09 4.91 -11.46
N LYS A 185 -12.17 4.36 -12.24
CA LYS A 185 -12.43 3.23 -13.15
C LYS A 185 -11.90 1.91 -12.65
N HIS A 186 -10.90 1.95 -11.79
CA HIS A 186 -10.10 0.79 -11.41
C HIS A 186 -9.96 0.68 -9.89
N VAL A 187 -9.84 -0.55 -9.43
CA VAL A 187 -9.64 -0.92 -8.03
C VAL A 187 -8.55 -1.98 -7.97
N ILE A 188 -7.74 -1.94 -6.91
CA ILE A 188 -6.74 -2.96 -6.62
C ILE A 188 -7.35 -3.97 -5.65
N ASP A 189 -7.46 -5.22 -6.07
CA ASP A 189 -7.92 -6.35 -5.27
C ASP A 189 -6.73 -7.17 -4.78
N SER A 190 -6.47 -7.14 -3.47
CA SER A 190 -5.39 -7.91 -2.85
C SER A 190 -5.87 -9.21 -2.17
N TYR A 191 -7.04 -9.73 -2.52
CA TYR A 191 -7.58 -10.95 -1.92
C TYR A 191 -6.72 -12.19 -2.25
N ALA A 192 -6.56 -12.51 -3.53
CA ALA A 192 -5.84 -13.71 -4.00
C ALA A 192 -4.34 -13.46 -4.23
N LEU A 193 -4.01 -12.30 -4.81
CA LEU A 193 -2.67 -11.86 -5.18
C LEU A 193 -2.37 -10.53 -4.48
N GLY A 194 -1.18 -10.38 -3.88
CA GLY A 194 -0.77 -9.07 -3.39
C GLY A 194 0.56 -9.06 -2.66
N ASN A 195 0.90 -7.96 -1.99
CA ASN A 195 2.07 -7.89 -1.12
C ASN A 195 1.69 -7.79 0.37
N VAL A 196 2.64 -7.42 1.23
CA VAL A 196 2.42 -7.33 2.67
C VAL A 196 1.47 -6.21 3.10
N SER A 197 1.27 -5.19 2.28
CA SER A 197 0.44 -4.03 2.63
C SER A 197 -1.04 -4.38 2.81
N ARG A 198 -1.52 -5.50 2.24
CA ARG A 198 -2.87 -6.05 2.50
C ARG A 198 -3.13 -6.32 3.99
N PHE A 199 -2.07 -6.44 4.79
CA PHE A 199 -2.13 -6.65 6.24
C PHE A 199 -1.95 -5.35 7.06
N PHE A 200 -1.85 -4.18 6.43
CA PHE A 200 -1.86 -2.91 7.16
C PHE A 200 -3.24 -2.68 7.74
N ASN A 201 -3.34 -2.68 9.06
CA ASN A 201 -4.62 -2.57 9.75
C ASN A 201 -5.13 -1.12 9.76
N HIS A 202 -6.44 -1.00 9.96
CA HIS A 202 -7.06 0.30 10.23
C HIS A 202 -6.62 0.88 11.58
N SER A 203 -6.36 2.19 11.61
CA SER A 203 -6.32 2.99 12.84
C SER A 203 -6.99 4.35 12.67
N CYS A 204 -7.73 4.80 13.68
CA CYS A 204 -8.27 6.17 13.75
C CYS A 204 -7.19 7.22 14.10
N SER A 205 -5.98 6.78 14.44
CA SER A 205 -4.79 7.60 14.63
C SER A 205 -3.62 6.93 13.90
N PRO A 206 -3.65 6.91 12.56
CA PRO A 206 -2.71 6.14 11.76
C PRO A 206 -1.28 6.71 11.83
N ASN A 207 -0.31 5.89 11.44
CA ASN A 207 1.08 6.31 11.24
C ASN A 207 1.51 6.25 9.76
N LEU A 208 0.66 5.74 8.89
CA LEU A 208 0.81 5.78 7.44
C LEU A 208 -0.22 6.72 6.79
N GLU A 209 0.17 7.29 5.66
CA GLU A 209 -0.68 8.01 4.71
C GLU A 209 -0.48 7.45 3.31
N VAL A 210 -1.51 7.59 2.47
CA VAL A 210 -1.53 7.06 1.10
C VAL A 210 -1.43 8.23 0.12
N TYR A 211 -0.60 8.04 -0.89
CA TYR A 211 -0.38 8.99 -1.99
C TYR A 211 -0.58 8.28 -3.33
N ALA A 212 -1.20 8.98 -4.28
CA ALA A 212 -1.19 8.58 -5.68
C ALA A 212 0.18 8.87 -6.29
N VAL A 213 0.76 7.88 -6.96
CA VAL A 213 2.10 7.98 -7.55
C VAL A 213 2.06 7.58 -9.02
N PHE A 214 2.66 8.40 -9.86
CA PHE A 214 2.79 8.19 -11.28
C PHE A 214 4.27 8.04 -11.64
N TYR A 215 4.64 6.86 -12.13
CA TYR A 215 5.98 6.64 -12.70
C TYR A 215 5.96 5.69 -13.90
N ASP A 216 4.91 4.88 -14.04
CA ASP A 216 4.71 3.91 -15.12
C ASP A 216 3.44 4.19 -15.94
N SER A 217 2.69 5.24 -15.60
CA SER A 217 1.48 5.64 -16.31
C SER A 217 1.40 7.14 -16.56
N ALA A 218 0.89 7.52 -17.74
CA ALA A 218 0.45 8.88 -18.07
C ALA A 218 -1.07 9.07 -17.89
N ASP A 219 -1.83 8.00 -17.68
CA ASP A 219 -3.26 8.05 -17.39
C ASP A 219 -3.46 8.34 -15.89
N ASN A 220 -4.09 9.49 -15.60
CA ASN A 220 -4.39 9.93 -14.24
C ASN A 220 -5.32 8.97 -13.46
N GLN A 221 -6.01 8.06 -14.16
CA GLN A 221 -6.86 7.02 -13.58
C GLN A 221 -6.12 5.69 -13.33
N MET A 222 -4.81 5.66 -13.60
CA MET A 222 -3.91 4.50 -13.43
C MET A 222 -2.68 4.89 -12.61
N HIS A 223 -2.90 5.38 -11.39
CA HIS A 223 -1.81 5.66 -10.44
C HIS A 223 -1.55 4.49 -9.52
N ARG A 224 -0.33 4.39 -9.02
CA ARG A 224 0.00 3.49 -7.92
C ARG A 224 -0.41 4.08 -6.57
N LEU A 225 -0.72 3.22 -5.61
CA LEU A 225 -1.02 3.60 -4.23
C LEU A 225 0.21 3.33 -3.36
N ALA A 226 0.85 4.37 -2.87
CA ALA A 226 2.06 4.25 -2.05
C ALA A 226 1.82 4.74 -0.62
N PHE A 227 2.30 3.95 0.34
CA PHE A 227 2.26 4.30 1.76
C PHE A 227 3.54 5.02 2.18
N PHE A 228 3.35 6.16 2.84
CA PHE A 228 4.42 6.94 3.45
C PHE A 228 4.18 7.15 4.94
N ALA A 229 5.27 7.30 5.70
CA ALA A 229 5.19 7.53 7.13
C ALA A 229 4.66 8.95 7.45
N LYS A 230 3.49 9.04 8.09
CA LYS A 230 2.86 10.30 8.53
C LYS A 230 3.64 11.01 9.64
N ARG A 231 4.37 10.22 10.44
CA ARG A 231 5.21 10.64 11.56
C ARG A 231 6.37 9.65 11.71
N ASP A 232 7.29 9.92 12.62
CA ASP A 232 8.29 8.92 13.00
C ASP A 232 7.60 7.67 13.57
N ILE A 233 8.08 6.50 13.13
CA ILE A 233 7.57 5.18 13.51
C ILE A 233 8.70 4.41 14.17
N GLN A 234 8.44 3.92 15.39
CA GLN A 234 9.45 3.20 16.15
C GLN A 234 9.60 1.75 15.67
N LYS A 235 10.75 1.15 15.96
CA LYS A 235 10.93 -0.29 15.73
C LYS A 235 9.89 -1.08 16.52
N ASN A 236 9.34 -2.12 15.88
CA ASN A 236 8.26 -2.98 16.34
C ASN A 236 6.87 -2.31 16.44
N GLU A 237 6.74 -1.04 16.06
CA GLU A 237 5.45 -0.37 15.99
C GLU A 237 4.63 -0.93 14.82
N GLU A 238 3.34 -1.20 15.07
CA GLU A 238 2.41 -1.66 14.04
C GLU A 238 2.14 -0.54 13.03
N LEU A 239 2.15 -0.90 11.75
CA LEU A 239 1.87 -0.03 10.63
C LEU A 239 0.37 -0.03 10.35
N CYS A 240 -0.24 1.15 10.42
CA CYS A 240 -1.67 1.33 10.24
C CYS A 240 -1.98 2.59 9.43
N PHE A 241 -3.02 2.52 8.60
CA PHE A 241 -3.57 3.66 7.87
C PHE A 241 -5.07 3.85 8.17
N ASP A 242 -5.62 4.97 7.71
CA ASP A 242 -7.07 5.18 7.79
C ASP A 242 -7.75 4.58 6.56
N TYR A 243 -8.64 3.60 6.75
CA TYR A 243 -9.36 2.95 5.65
C TYR A 243 -10.39 3.90 5.03
N ASN A 244 -10.81 4.93 5.76
CA ASN A 244 -11.69 5.99 5.25
C ASN A 244 -10.87 7.22 4.88
N GLY A 245 -9.64 7.02 4.38
CA GLY A 245 -8.65 8.08 4.16
C GLY A 245 -9.11 9.22 3.22
N ARG A 246 -10.30 9.11 2.64
CA ARG A 246 -10.98 10.17 1.91
C ARG A 246 -12.30 10.55 2.59
N THR A 247 -12.51 11.85 2.77
CA THR A 247 -13.70 12.42 3.44
C THR A 247 -14.91 12.61 2.51
N ASP A 248 -14.75 12.30 1.23
CA ASP A 248 -15.73 12.46 0.14
C ASP A 248 -16.54 11.19 -0.15
N VAL A 249 -16.15 10.04 0.38
CA VAL A 249 -16.90 8.78 0.23
C VAL A 249 -18.11 8.78 1.17
N ALA A 250 -19.28 8.43 0.64
CA ALA A 250 -20.52 8.37 1.41
C ALA A 250 -20.35 7.47 2.64
N SER A 251 -20.84 7.95 3.79
CA SER A 251 -20.82 7.21 5.05
C SER A 251 -21.55 5.87 4.85
N GLN A 252 -20.91 4.73 5.12
CA GLN A 252 -21.56 3.42 5.19
C GLN A 252 -22.70 3.38 6.21
N LYS A 253 -22.80 4.36 7.12
CA LYS A 253 -23.98 4.60 7.94
C LYS A 253 -25.29 4.68 7.15
N ASP A 254 -25.25 5.21 5.94
CA ASP A 254 -26.43 5.48 5.11
C ASP A 254 -26.85 4.26 4.26
N ILE A 255 -26.03 3.20 4.25
CA ILE A 255 -26.31 1.95 3.52
C ILE A 255 -27.05 0.97 4.43
N VAL A 256 -28.34 0.75 4.15
CA VAL A 256 -29.18 -0.22 4.87
C VAL A 256 -28.63 -1.63 4.65
N GLY A 257 -28.18 -2.27 5.73
CA GLY A 257 -27.68 -3.66 5.72
C GLY A 257 -26.17 -3.83 5.57
N ALA A 258 -25.38 -2.74 5.51
CA ALA A 258 -23.93 -2.83 5.45
C ALA A 258 -23.34 -3.50 6.71
N ALA A 259 -22.38 -4.41 6.51
CA ALA A 259 -21.66 -5.06 7.59
C ALA A 259 -20.82 -4.03 8.35
N ARG A 260 -21.04 -3.89 9.67
CA ARG A 260 -20.28 -2.96 10.52
C ARG A 260 -19.26 -3.71 11.37
N TYR A 261 -17.98 -3.44 11.13
CA TYR A 261 -16.89 -4.04 11.89
C TYR A 261 -16.40 -3.08 12.99
N SER A 262 -16.42 -3.54 14.24
CA SER A 262 -15.98 -2.76 15.39
C SER A 262 -14.48 -2.44 15.29
N CYS A 263 -14.11 -1.17 15.38
CA CYS A 263 -12.72 -0.73 15.37
C CYS A 263 -12.02 -1.05 16.70
N ARG A 264 -10.87 -1.74 16.59
CA ARG A 264 -10.04 -2.19 17.73
C ARG A 264 -8.66 -1.53 17.74
N CYS A 265 -8.53 -0.33 17.15
CA CYS A 265 -7.24 0.36 17.01
C CYS A 265 -6.65 0.94 18.31
N GLN A 266 -7.43 0.98 19.39
CA GLN A 266 -7.03 1.50 20.72
C GLN A 266 -6.64 2.99 20.76
N ALA A 267 -6.80 3.74 19.67
CA ALA A 267 -6.59 5.18 19.68
C ALA A 267 -7.53 5.89 20.66
N SER A 268 -7.03 6.92 21.36
CA SER A 268 -7.81 7.71 22.33
C SER A 268 -9.07 8.33 21.71
N LYS A 269 -8.98 8.75 20.44
CA LYS A 269 -10.10 9.29 19.63
C LYS A 269 -10.64 8.26 18.63
N CYS A 270 -10.78 6.99 19.03
CA CYS A 270 -11.31 5.92 18.17
C CYS A 270 -12.78 6.16 17.77
N ARG A 271 -13.07 6.04 16.47
CA ARG A 271 -14.40 6.21 15.85
C ARG A 271 -15.36 5.03 16.05
N LYS A 272 -14.92 3.99 16.77
CA LYS A 272 -15.66 2.77 17.14
C LYS A 272 -15.99 1.80 16.00
N TRP A 273 -16.05 2.28 14.77
CA TRP A 273 -16.28 1.48 13.56
C TRP A 273 -15.13 1.69 12.58
N ILE A 274 -14.74 0.64 11.85
CA ILE A 274 -13.69 0.72 10.83
C ILE A 274 -14.17 1.63 9.71
N TYR A 275 -15.29 1.27 9.11
CA TYR A 275 -16.00 2.09 8.13
C TYR A 275 -17.06 2.94 8.83
N GLN A 276 -17.09 4.24 8.52
CA GLN A 276 -18.12 5.16 9.02
C GLN A 276 -19.23 5.28 8.02
#